data_AF-A0AAD9XQ48-F1
#
_entry.id   AF-A0AAD9XQ48-F1
#
_cell.length_a   1.000
_cell.length_b   1.000
_cell.length_c   1.000
_cell.angle_alpha   90.00
_cell.angle_beta   90.00
_cell.angle_gamma   90.00
#
_symmetry.space_group_name_H-M   'P 1'
#
loop_
_entity.id
_entity.type
_entity.pdbx_description
1 polymer ?
#
loop_
_entity_poly.entity_id
_entity_poly.type
_entity_poly.pdbx_seq_one_letter_code
_entity_poly.pdbx_strand_id
1 'polypeptide(L)'
;MCERDLVSWNTMISGVCQSGNHLGSLMMFRRMIDELVVYPNRISCLSALASCASIEALIYGREIHGYLLKTGLDVDEFLINGLIEMYMKCADIRSDQRVFKSMLDKESIRANAVIWNVMITGYVSNEYL
;
A
#
# COMPACT_ATOMS: atom_id res chain seq x y z
N MET A 1 -31.32 5.20 5.38
CA MET A 1 -29.94 5.57 5.77
C MET A 1 -29.19 5.82 4.47
N CYS A 2 -28.51 6.95 4.29
CA CYS A 2 -27.61 7.10 3.14
C CYS A 2 -26.47 6.09 3.32
N GLU A 3 -26.39 5.11 2.45
CA GLU A 3 -25.23 4.24 2.36
C GLU A 3 -24.01 5.10 2.03
N ARG A 4 -22.88 4.80 2.67
CA ARG A 4 -21.62 5.51 2.39
C ARG A 4 -21.11 5.07 1.03
N ASP A 5 -20.91 6.04 0.16
CA ASP A 5 -20.30 5.80 -1.14
C ASP A 5 -18.77 5.72 -1.06
N LEU A 6 -18.16 5.34 -2.18
CA LEU A 6 -16.71 5.19 -2.30
C LEU A 6 -15.94 6.48 -1.97
N VAL A 7 -16.51 7.64 -2.32
CA VAL A 7 -15.90 8.95 -2.03
C VAL A 7 -15.85 9.17 -0.52
N SER A 8 -16.97 8.97 0.18
CA SER A 8 -17.05 9.12 1.63
C SER A 8 -16.06 8.20 2.35
N TRP A 9 -15.95 6.94 1.93
CA TRP A 9 -14.98 6.00 2.47
C TRP A 9 -13.54 6.46 2.28
N ASN A 10 -13.19 6.84 1.05
CA ASN A 10 -11.84 7.32 0.73
C ASN A 10 -11.47 8.57 1.52
N THR A 11 -12.39 9.53 1.67
CA THR A 11 -12.17 10.74 2.46
C THR A 11 -11.91 10.42 3.93
N MET A 12 -12.69 9.52 4.53
CA MET A 12 -12.48 9.13 5.93
C MET A 12 -11.17 8.37 6.12
N ILE A 13 -10.89 7.36 5.31
CA ILE A 13 -9.68 6.54 5.45
C ILE A 13 -8.43 7.41 5.26
N SER A 14 -8.39 8.22 4.19
CA SER A 14 -7.24 9.10 3.92
C SER A 14 -7.08 10.19 4.97
N GLY A 15 -8.16 10.84 5.41
CA GLY A 15 -8.09 11.85 6.46
C GLY A 15 -7.58 11.29 7.80
N VAL A 16 -8.09 10.14 8.21
CA VAL A 16 -7.63 9.47 9.44
C VAL A 16 -6.16 9.04 9.30
N CYS A 17 -5.75 8.51 8.15
CA CYS A 17 -4.34 8.20 7.86
C CYS A 17 -3.44 9.45 7.97
N GLN A 18 -3.85 10.57 7.36
CA GLN A 18 -3.07 11.82 7.32
C GLN A 18 -2.94 12.48 8.70
N SER A 19 -3.92 12.27 9.58
CA SER A 19 -3.84 12.72 10.98
C SER A 19 -2.89 11.90 11.86
N GLY A 20 -2.24 10.85 11.33
CA GLY A 20 -1.34 9.97 12.07
C GLY A 20 -2.05 8.83 12.84
N ASN A 21 -3.38 8.76 12.81
CA ASN A 21 -4.14 7.66 13.42
C ASN A 21 -4.18 6.45 12.48
N HIS A 22 -3.04 5.80 12.28
CA HIS A 22 -2.89 4.70 11.33
C HIS A 22 -3.72 3.47 11.70
N LEU A 23 -3.86 3.14 12.99
CA LEU A 23 -4.73 2.04 13.42
C LEU A 23 -6.21 2.34 13.09
N GLY A 24 -6.67 3.56 13.37
CA GLY A 24 -8.03 4.00 13.02
C GLY A 24 -8.29 3.96 11.52
N SER A 25 -7.30 4.34 10.70
CA SER A 25 -7.36 4.24 9.24
C SER A 25 -7.57 2.80 8.78
N LEU A 26 -6.80 1.85 9.34
CA LEU A 26 -6.95 0.42 9.04
C LEU A 26 -8.29 -0.14 9.53
N MET A 27 -8.80 0.29 10.68
CA MET A 27 -10.13 -0.10 11.15
C MET A 27 -11.23 0.40 10.20
N MET A 28 -11.10 1.61 9.65
CA MET A 28 -12.05 2.13 8.66
C MET A 28 -11.95 1.37 7.34
N PHE A 29 -10.74 1.05 6.88
CA PHE A 29 -10.53 0.20 5.71
C PHE A 29 -11.14 -1.20 5.89
N ARG A 30 -10.94 -1.81 7.07
CA ARG A 30 -11.52 -3.11 7.40
C ARG A 30 -13.05 -3.04 7.39
N ARG A 31 -13.62 -2.01 7.99
CA ARG A 31 -15.06 -1.79 8.01
C ARG A 31 -15.66 -1.60 6.61
N MET A 32 -14.96 -0.89 5.71
CA MET A 32 -15.36 -0.77 4.30
C MET A 32 -15.50 -2.15 3.65
N ILE A 33 -14.56 -3.06 3.93
CA ILE A 33 -14.61 -4.44 3.41
C ILE A 33 -15.75 -5.23 4.05
N ASP A 34 -15.93 -5.15 5.36
CA ASP A 34 -16.95 -5.92 6.08
C ASP A 34 -18.38 -5.49 5.72
N GLU A 35 -18.60 -4.21 5.35
CA GLU A 35 -19.91 -3.72 4.90
C GLU A 35 -20.28 -4.21 3.49
N LEU A 36 -19.31 -4.63 2.66
CA LEU A 36 -19.51 -5.22 1.31
C LEU A 36 -20.35 -4.37 0.32
N VAL A 37 -20.60 -3.09 0.61
CA VAL A 37 -21.34 -2.17 -0.27
C VAL A 37 -20.44 -1.61 -1.39
N VAL A 38 -19.17 -1.34 -1.07
CA VAL A 38 -18.19 -0.81 -2.00
C VAL A 38 -16.85 -1.51 -1.84
N TYR A 39 -16.14 -1.71 -2.94
CA TYR A 39 -14.84 -2.37 -2.93
C TYR A 39 -13.70 -1.35 -2.78
N PRO A 40 -12.64 -1.68 -2.00
CA PRO A 40 -11.45 -0.86 -1.92
C PRO A 40 -10.88 -0.55 -3.29
N ASN A 41 -10.65 0.74 -3.56
CA ASN A 41 -9.99 1.20 -4.78
C ASN A 41 -8.54 1.60 -4.48
N ARG A 42 -7.87 2.15 -5.49
CA ARG A 42 -6.51 2.68 -5.37
C ARG A 42 -6.30 3.59 -4.15
N ILE A 43 -7.19 4.55 -3.93
CA ILE A 43 -7.06 5.55 -2.84
C ILE A 43 -7.18 4.87 -1.48
N SER A 44 -8.18 3.99 -1.33
CA SER A 44 -8.37 3.22 -0.09
C SER A 44 -7.13 2.36 0.21
N CYS A 45 -6.63 1.65 -0.80
CA CYS A 45 -5.48 0.75 -0.65
C CYS A 45 -4.18 1.52 -0.35
N LEU A 46 -3.91 2.64 -1.02
CA LEU A 46 -2.73 3.47 -0.72
C LEU A 46 -2.74 3.99 0.72
N SER A 47 -3.89 4.48 1.19
CA SER A 47 -4.03 4.97 2.57
C SER A 47 -3.83 3.85 3.59
N ALA A 48 -4.33 2.65 3.29
CA ALA A 48 -4.13 1.48 4.14
C ALA A 48 -2.68 0.98 4.12
N LEU A 49 -2.01 0.95 2.96
CA LEU A 49 -0.59 0.60 2.84
C LEU A 49 0.31 1.58 3.60
N ALA A 50 0.07 2.88 3.47
CA ALA A 50 0.78 3.91 4.23
C ALA A 50 0.60 3.72 5.74
N SER A 51 -0.64 3.40 6.17
CA SER A 51 -0.91 3.09 7.58
C SER A 51 -0.18 1.83 8.04
N CYS A 52 -0.18 0.76 7.24
CA CYS A 52 0.59 -0.45 7.56
C CYS A 52 2.08 -0.17 7.69
N ALA A 53 2.63 0.65 6.80
CA ALA A 53 4.04 1.03 6.81
C ALA A 53 4.40 1.83 8.06
N SER A 54 3.54 2.76 8.50
CA SER A 54 3.78 3.59 9.68
C SER A 54 3.72 2.85 11.02
N ILE A 55 2.95 1.76 11.11
CA ILE A 55 2.82 0.95 12.32
C ILE A 55 3.39 -0.46 12.17
N GLU A 56 4.23 -0.67 11.15
CA GLU A 56 4.93 -1.92 10.84
C GLU A 56 4.02 -3.15 10.78
N ALA A 57 2.79 -2.97 10.30
CA ALA A 57 1.74 -3.97 10.36
C ALA A 57 1.77 -4.92 9.15
N LEU A 58 2.84 -5.73 9.08
CA LEU A 58 3.16 -6.62 7.95
C LEU A 58 2.03 -7.56 7.53
N ILE A 59 1.27 -8.09 8.50
CA ILE A 59 0.18 -9.02 8.23
C ILE A 59 -0.90 -8.34 7.38
N TYR A 60 -1.37 -7.16 7.79
CA TYR A 60 -2.37 -6.39 7.04
C TYR A 60 -1.82 -5.93 5.68
N GLY A 61 -0.54 -5.55 5.62
CA GLY A 61 0.12 -5.20 4.37
C GLY A 61 0.11 -6.36 3.35
N ARG A 62 0.34 -7.60 3.80
CA ARG A 62 0.26 -8.80 2.95
C ARG A 62 -1.17 -9.13 2.52
N GLU A 63 -2.15 -8.91 3.39
CA GLU A 63 -3.56 -9.07 3.02
C GLU A 63 -3.96 -8.09 1.91
N ILE A 64 -3.54 -6.82 2.03
CA ILE A 64 -3.77 -5.81 0.99
C ILE A 64 -3.05 -6.21 -0.30
N HIS A 65 -1.78 -6.63 -0.24
CA HIS A 65 -1.07 -7.12 -1.42
C HIS A 65 -1.82 -8.28 -2.11
N GLY A 66 -2.30 -9.26 -1.34
CA GLY A 66 -3.10 -10.36 -1.85
C GLY A 66 -4.41 -9.90 -2.50
N TYR A 67 -5.07 -8.88 -1.93
CA TYR A 67 -6.24 -8.24 -2.54
C TYR A 67 -5.88 -7.61 -3.90
N LEU A 68 -4.80 -6.82 -3.96
CA LEU A 68 -4.37 -6.15 -5.19
C LEU A 68 -4.11 -7.14 -6.34
N LEU A 69 -3.45 -8.27 -6.04
CA LEU A 69 -3.22 -9.35 -7.01
C LEU A 69 -4.54 -9.98 -7.49
N LYS A 70 -5.48 -10.24 -6.57
CA LYS A 70 -6.78 -10.84 -6.91
C LYS A 70 -7.65 -9.93 -7.75
N THR A 71 -7.57 -8.62 -7.56
CA THR A 71 -8.36 -7.63 -8.30
C THR A 71 -7.66 -7.06 -9.53
N GLY A 72 -6.43 -7.48 -9.82
CA GLY A 72 -5.62 -6.95 -10.92
C GLY A 72 -5.22 -5.48 -10.74
N LEU A 73 -5.17 -5.00 -9.50
CA LEU A 73 -4.71 -3.64 -9.16
C LEU A 73 -3.19 -3.58 -8.94
N ASP A 74 -2.51 -4.72 -8.93
CA ASP A 74 -1.06 -4.87 -8.80
C ASP A 74 -0.26 -4.35 -10.02
N VAL A 75 -0.94 -3.94 -11.09
CA VAL A 75 -0.33 -3.26 -12.24
C VAL A 75 -0.17 -1.75 -12.01
N ASP A 76 -0.79 -1.23 -10.95
CA ASP A 76 -0.74 0.19 -10.69
C ASP A 76 0.56 0.63 -10.02
N GLU A 77 1.28 1.54 -10.67
CA GLU A 77 2.59 1.99 -10.22
C GLU A 77 2.58 2.60 -8.81
N PHE A 78 1.54 3.37 -8.46
CA PHE A 78 1.44 3.96 -7.13
C PHE A 78 1.25 2.89 -6.06
N LEU A 79 0.41 1.89 -6.34
CA LEU A 79 0.19 0.77 -5.40
C LEU A 79 1.42 -0.12 -5.27
N ILE A 80 2.16 -0.35 -6.36
CA ILE A 80 3.44 -1.05 -6.32
C ILE A 80 4.44 -0.29 -5.43
N ASN A 81 4.59 1.02 -5.63
CA ASN A 81 5.48 1.84 -4.80
C ASN A 81 5.05 1.82 -3.33
N GLY A 82 3.75 1.89 -3.05
CA GLY A 82 3.22 1.76 -1.69
C GLY A 82 3.49 0.40 -1.05
N LEU A 83 3.47 -0.69 -1.83
CA LEU A 83 3.83 -2.03 -1.36
C LEU A 83 5.32 -2.15 -1.04
N ILE A 84 6.19 -1.61 -1.89
CA ILE A 84 7.65 -1.55 -1.68
C ILE A 84 7.94 -0.79 -0.39
N GLU A 85 7.40 0.43 -0.24
CA GLU A 85 7.57 1.22 0.99
C GLU A 85 7.08 0.47 2.24
N MET A 86 5.90 -0.17 2.15
CA MET A 86 5.35 -0.95 3.25
C MET A 86 6.23 -2.14 3.63
N TYR A 87 6.69 -2.94 2.67
CA TYR A 87 7.55 -4.09 2.95
C TYR A 87 8.93 -3.68 3.48
N MET A 88 9.51 -2.59 2.97
CA MET A 88 10.76 -2.04 3.49
C MET A 88 10.61 -1.61 4.94
N LYS A 89 9.57 -0.82 5.27
CA LYS A 89 9.31 -0.38 6.65
C LYS A 89 8.96 -1.53 7.60
N CYS A 90 8.37 -2.60 7.09
CA CYS A 90 8.12 -3.82 7.85
C CYS A 90 9.30 -4.82 7.88
N ALA A 91 10.48 -4.42 7.39
CA ALA A 91 11.69 -5.26 7.30
C ALA A 91 11.53 -6.61 6.54
N ASP A 92 10.54 -6.74 5.66
CA ASP A 92 10.35 -7.94 4.81
C ASP A 92 10.98 -7.76 3.44
N ILE A 93 12.31 -7.66 3.43
CA ILE A 93 13.15 -7.38 2.26
C ILE A 93 12.91 -8.38 1.12
N ARG A 94 12.59 -9.65 1.45
CA ARG A 94 12.35 -10.67 0.43
C ARG A 94 11.09 -10.39 -0.37
N SER A 95 10.02 -9.93 0.30
CA SER A 95 8.77 -9.58 -0.36
C SER A 95 8.93 -8.29 -1.16
N ASP A 96 9.63 -7.30 -0.58
CA ASP A 96 10.00 -6.06 -1.27
C ASP A 96 10.72 -6.33 -2.61
N GLN A 97 11.81 -7.10 -2.58
CA GLN A 97 12.57 -7.48 -3.78
C GLN A 97 11.74 -8.24 -4.82
N ARG A 98 10.76 -9.05 -4.39
CA ARG A 98 9.86 -9.76 -5.30
C ARG A 98 8.90 -8.81 -6.01
N VAL A 99 8.30 -7.88 -5.26
CA VAL A 99 7.41 -6.85 -5.82
C VAL A 99 8.19 -5.98 -6.81
N PHE A 100 9.38 -5.53 -6.42
CA PHE A 100 10.27 -4.74 -7.25
C PHE A 100 10.68 -5.48 -8.54
N LYS A 101 11.08 -6.75 -8.44
CA LYS A 101 11.42 -7.54 -9.62
C LYS A 101 10.22 -7.70 -10.55
N SER A 102 9.05 -8.00 -9.99
CA SER A 102 7.80 -8.11 -10.76
C SER A 102 7.43 -6.79 -11.46
N MET A 103 7.81 -5.65 -10.89
CA MET A 103 7.65 -4.33 -11.50
C MET A 103 8.61 -4.13 -12.68
N LEU A 104 9.89 -4.49 -12.52
CA LEU A 104 10.91 -4.36 -13.58
C LEU A 104 10.70 -5.28 -14.78
N ASP A 105 10.01 -6.40 -14.57
CA ASP A 105 9.64 -7.34 -15.63
C ASP A 105 8.49 -6.79 -16.50
N LYS A 106 7.81 -5.71 -16.09
CA LYS A 106 6.78 -5.01 -16.89
C LYS A 106 7.48 -3.97 -17.80
N GLU A 107 7.45 -4.18 -19.12
CA GLU A 107 8.13 -3.32 -20.12
C GLU A 107 7.85 -1.82 -19.98
N SER A 108 6.64 -1.46 -19.53
CA SER A 108 6.22 -0.07 -19.33
C SER A 108 6.94 0.67 -18.20
N ILE A 109 7.57 -0.04 -17.25
CA ILE A 109 8.11 0.55 -16.01
C ILE A 109 9.66 0.59 -16.00
N ARG A 110 10.33 -0.10 -16.92
CA ARG A 110 11.81 -0.15 -17.02
C ARG A 110 12.50 1.22 -17.13
N ALA A 111 11.78 2.30 -17.40
CA ALA A 111 12.32 3.65 -17.64
C ALA A 111 12.16 4.66 -16.48
N ASN A 112 11.64 4.29 -15.29
CA ASN A 112 11.40 5.28 -14.22
C ASN A 112 12.57 5.40 -13.21
N ALA A 113 13.22 6.57 -13.19
CA ALA A 113 14.32 6.92 -12.29
C ALA A 113 13.91 7.04 -10.81
N VAL A 114 12.64 7.31 -10.51
CA VAL A 114 12.14 7.44 -9.13
C VAL A 114 12.26 6.13 -8.36
N ILE A 115 12.09 4.99 -9.03
CA ILE A 115 12.12 3.64 -8.46
C ILE A 115 13.53 3.26 -7.97
N TRP A 116 14.55 3.61 -8.76
CA TRP A 116 15.95 3.41 -8.37
C TRP A 116 16.35 4.27 -7.17
N ASN A 117 15.82 5.50 -7.08
CA ASN A 117 16.06 6.38 -5.94
C ASN A 117 15.46 5.83 -4.65
N VAL A 118 14.24 5.26 -4.71
CA VAL A 118 13.59 4.61 -3.55
C VAL A 118 14.45 3.46 -3.02
N MET A 119 15.00 2.62 -3.91
CA MET A 119 15.90 1.53 -3.50
C MET A 119 17.20 2.04 -2.88
N ILE A 120 17.83 3.05 -3.46
CA ILE A 120 19.06 3.64 -2.89
C ILE A 120 18.76 4.20 -1.50
N THR A 121 17.65 4.93 -1.32
CA THR A 121 17.27 5.44 0.01
C THR A 121 16.92 4.31 0.98
N GLY A 122 16.24 3.25 0.53
CA GLY A 122 15.88 2.10 1.35
C GLY A 122 17.08 1.29 1.83
N TYR A 123 18.12 1.13 0.99
CA TYR A 123 19.37 0.50 1.39
C TYR A 123 20.19 1.39 2.32
N VAL A 124 20.24 2.71 2.08
CA VAL A 124 20.98 3.67 2.92
C VAL A 124 20.32 3.82 4.30
N SER A 125 18.99 3.79 4.38
CA SER A 125 18.26 3.92 5.64
C SER A 125 18.27 2.65 6.51
N ASN A 126 18.62 1.49 5.95
CA ASN A 126 18.65 0.20 6.67
C ASN A 126 20.08 -0.22 7.09
N GLU A 127 21.03 0.71 7.22
CA GLU A 127 22.40 0.51 7.72
C GLU A 127 23.03 -0.86 7.33
N TYR A 128 23.40 -1.00 6.06
CA TYR A 128 24.40 -1.99 5.66
C TYR A 128 25.51 -1.31 4.85
N LEU A 129 26.40 -0.65 5.58
CA LEU A 129 27.83 -0.51 5.27
C LEU A 129 28.63 -1.03 6.46
#